data_AF-G8JKG7-F1
#
_entry.id   AF-G8JKG7-F1
#
_cell.length_a   1.000
_cell.length_b   1.000
_cell.length_c   1.000
_cell.angle_alpha   90.00
_cell.angle_beta   90.00
_cell.angle_gamma   90.00
#
_symmetry.space_group_name_H-M   'P 1'
#
loop_
_entity.id
_entity.type
_entity.pdbx_description
1 polymer ?
#
loop_
_entity_poly.entity_id
_entity_poly.type
_entity_poly.pdbx_seq_one_letter_code
_entity_poly.pdbx_strand_id
1 'polypeptide(L)'
;TFPVEHPFGVRGRLTPQCEALSDAAKRLIFTCTNGNQVVGYILFLWMNTYYQGYALIYICSTPTGRSPMNTYLIARRKAGDNIPPQLESFTQGMEFKKC
;
A
#
# COMPACT_ATOMS: atom_id res chain seq x y z
N THR A 1 5.49 -12.04 10.74
CA THR A 1 4.87 -10.70 10.67
C THR A 1 5.67 -9.85 9.71
N PHE A 2 5.02 -8.98 8.93
CA PHE A 2 5.70 -8.02 8.07
C PHE A 2 5.56 -6.62 8.69
N PRO A 3 6.62 -6.06 9.30
CA PRO A 3 6.57 -4.71 9.87
C PRO A 3 6.80 -3.66 8.78
N VAL A 4 5.96 -2.63 8.75
CA VAL A 4 6.13 -1.45 7.90
C VAL A 4 5.89 -0.20 8.74
N GLU A 5 6.82 0.75 8.66
CA GLU A 5 6.65 2.09 9.22
C GLU A 5 6.24 3.05 8.12
N HIS A 6 5.15 3.78 8.32
CA HIS A 6 4.68 4.77 7.34
C HIS A 6 4.40 6.10 8.02
N PRO A 7 5.13 7.20 7.72
CA PRO A 7 4.87 8.48 8.38
C PRO A 7 3.42 8.95 8.17
N PHE A 8 2.75 9.35 9.26
CA PHE A 8 1.37 9.86 9.29
C PHE A 8 1.22 11.03 10.29
N GLY A 9 0.06 11.69 10.29
CA GLY A 9 -0.22 12.84 11.16
C GLY A 9 0.33 14.17 10.63
N VAL A 10 0.18 15.24 11.43
CA VAL A 10 0.57 16.61 11.02
C VAL A 10 2.08 16.67 10.77
N ARG A 11 2.46 16.94 9.50
CA ARG A 11 3.85 16.98 9.03
C ARG A 11 4.63 15.67 9.23
N GLY A 12 3.95 14.52 9.26
CA GLY A 12 4.63 13.21 9.32
C GLY A 12 5.35 12.92 10.64
N ARG A 13 4.95 13.56 11.74
CA ARG A 13 5.57 13.40 13.07
C ARG A 13 5.17 12.14 13.83
N LEU A 14 4.19 11.39 13.33
CA LEU A 14 3.82 10.11 13.91
C LEU A 14 4.27 9.03 12.94
N THR A 15 4.77 7.91 13.47
CA THR A 15 5.18 6.74 12.71
C THR A 15 4.48 5.54 13.33
N PRO A 16 3.36 5.05 12.77
CA PRO A 16 2.63 3.94 13.33
C PRO A 16 3.38 2.66 12.99
N GLN A 17 3.36 1.71 13.91
CA GLN A 17 3.83 0.38 13.61
C GLN A 17 2.69 -0.37 12.93
N CYS A 18 2.86 -0.74 11.67
CA CYS A 18 1.88 -1.52 10.93
C CYS A 18 2.38 -2.95 10.78
N GLU A 19 1.62 -3.90 11.30
CA GLU A 19 1.94 -5.33 11.23
C GLU A 19 0.86 -6.10 10.49
N ALA A 20 1.30 -6.96 9.56
CA ALA A 20 0.44 -7.94 8.91
C ALA A 20 0.82 -9.37 9.30
N LEU A 21 -0.20 -10.18 9.56
CA LEU A 21 -0.11 -11.63 9.51
C LEU A 21 -0.36 -12.07 8.06
N SER A 22 0.42 -13.02 7.55
CA SER A 22 0.23 -13.49 6.18
C SER A 22 -1.14 -14.17 6.05
N ASP A 23 -2.00 -13.65 5.18
CA ASP A 23 -3.23 -14.31 4.77
C ASP A 23 -3.11 -14.70 3.29
N ALA A 24 -3.89 -15.71 2.89
CA ALA A 24 -3.67 -16.51 1.69
C ALA A 24 -3.52 -15.71 0.38
N ALA A 25 -2.55 -16.18 -0.40
CA ALA A 25 -2.34 -16.07 -1.85
C ALA A 25 -2.25 -14.71 -2.56
N LYS A 26 -2.76 -13.59 -2.03
CA LYS A 26 -2.68 -12.27 -2.72
C LYS A 26 -3.15 -11.05 -1.89
N ARG A 27 -3.25 -11.19 -0.57
CA ARG A 27 -3.76 -10.15 0.33
C ARG A 27 -2.90 -10.03 1.58
N LEU A 28 -2.61 -8.80 2.00
CA LEU A 28 -2.13 -8.50 3.35
C LEU A 28 -3.05 -7.47 4.00
N ILE A 29 -3.42 -7.73 5.25
CA ILE A 29 -4.11 -6.76 6.09
C ILE A 29 -3.14 -6.37 7.19
N PHE A 30 -2.76 -5.10 7.19
CA PHE A 30 -1.94 -4.50 8.23
C PHE A 30 -2.84 -3.85 9.27
N THR A 31 -2.56 -4.13 10.54
CA THR A 31 -3.08 -3.37 11.66
C THR A 31 -2.04 -2.34 12.06
N CYS A 32 -2.41 -1.05 12.06
CA CYS A 32 -1.50 0.03 12.40
C CYS A 32 -1.77 0.56 13.81
N THR A 33 -0.73 0.66 14.62
CA THR A 33 -0.81 1.12 16.01
C THR A 33 0.11 2.31 16.29
N ASN A 34 -0.28 3.14 17.26
CA ASN A 34 0.59 4.13 17.89
C ASN A 34 0.64 3.83 19.39
N GLY A 35 1.75 3.27 19.86
CA GLY A 35 1.79 2.58 21.15
C GLY A 35 0.79 1.42 21.16
N ASN A 36 -0.14 1.43 22.12
CA ASN A 36 -1.14 0.36 22.28
C ASN A 36 -2.49 0.67 21.59
N GLN A 37 -2.62 1.80 20.91
CA GLN A 37 -3.87 2.21 20.27
C GLN A 37 -3.85 1.87 18.78
N VAL A 38 -4.92 1.21 18.30
CA VAL A 38 -5.14 0.99 16.87
C VAL A 38 -5.59 2.31 16.22
N VAL A 39 -4.81 2.77 15.24
CA VAL A 39 -5.04 4.03 14.54
C VAL A 39 -5.57 3.84 13.12
N GLY A 40 -5.61 2.60 12.64
CA GLY A 40 -6.27 2.24 11.40
C GLY A 40 -5.81 0.89 10.87
N TYR A 41 -6.34 0.54 9.70
CA TYR A 41 -5.94 -0.65 8.96
C TYR A 41 -5.51 -0.29 7.55
N ILE A 42 -4.66 -1.12 6.97
CA ILE A 42 -4.23 -0.99 5.58
C ILE A 42 -4.36 -2.34 4.91
N LEU A 43 -5.17 -2.41 3.86
CA LEU A 43 -5.35 -3.58 3.02
C LEU A 43 -4.47 -3.43 1.78
N PHE A 44 -3.53 -4.34 1.58
CA PHE A 44 -2.76 -4.49 0.35
C PHE A 44 -3.29 -5.68 -0.45
N LEU A 45 -3.67 -5.43 -1.69
CA LEU A 45 -4.04 -6.46 -2.65
C LEU A 45 -3.08 -6.40 -3.84
N TRP A 46 -2.36 -7.49 -4.11
CA TRP A 46 -1.54 -7.58 -5.32
C TRP A 46 -2.46 -7.93 -6.50
N MET A 47 -2.73 -6.92 -7.34
CA MET A 47 -3.57 -7.07 -8.52
C MET A 47 -2.84 -7.84 -9.62
N ASN A 48 -1.57 -7.47 -9.84
CA ASN A 48 -0.66 -8.17 -10.73
C ASN A 48 0.77 -7.99 -10.21
N THR A 49 1.54 -9.07 -10.14
CA THR A 49 2.91 -9.04 -9.66
C THR A 49 3.80 -9.87 -10.56
N TYR A 50 4.81 -9.21 -11.12
CA TYR A 50 5.97 -9.87 -11.68
C TYR A 50 7.06 -9.70 -10.64
N TYR A 51 7.13 -10.63 -9.69
CA TYR A 51 7.96 -10.58 -8.48
C TYR A 51 9.44 -10.20 -8.71
N GLN A 52 9.91 -10.30 -9.95
CA GLN A 52 11.26 -9.95 -10.38
C GLN A 52 11.46 -8.45 -10.74
N GLY A 53 10.40 -7.64 -10.90
CA GLY A 53 10.56 -6.25 -11.36
C GLY A 53 9.55 -5.22 -10.81
N TYR A 54 8.26 -5.53 -10.85
CA TYR A 54 7.19 -4.58 -10.51
C TYR A 54 5.92 -5.28 -10.02
N ALA A 55 5.09 -4.55 -9.28
CA ALA A 55 3.78 -5.00 -8.85
C ALA A 55 2.78 -3.84 -8.91
N LEU A 56 1.57 -4.12 -9.42
CA LEU A 56 0.40 -3.26 -9.24
C LEU A 56 -0.29 -3.66 -7.94
N ILE A 57 -0.34 -2.72 -7.00
CA ILE A 57 -0.88 -2.92 -5.67
C ILE A 57 -2.08 -2.00 -5.50
N TYR A 58 -3.21 -2.57 -5.13
CA TYR A 58 -4.32 -1.80 -4.59
C TYR A 58 -4.14 -1.65 -3.08
N ILE A 59 -4.25 -0.42 -2.60
CA ILE A 59 -4.16 -0.06 -1.20
C ILE A 59 -5.49 0.55 -0.79
N CYS A 60 -6.08 0.01 0.27
CA CYS A 60 -7.20 0.63 0.97
C CYS A 60 -6.77 0.92 2.41
N SER A 61 -6.77 2.20 2.76
CA SER A 61 -6.45 2.68 4.10
C SER A 61 -7.74 3.05 4.81
N THR A 62 -7.92 2.56 6.04
CA THR A 62 -9.08 2.85 6.88
C THR A 62 -8.62 3.46 8.22
N PRO A 63 -8.31 4.77 8.24
CA PRO A 63 -7.94 5.45 9.48
C PRO A 63 -9.12 5.47 10.45
N THR A 64 -8.87 5.30 11.75
CA THR A 64 -9.92 5.39 12.76
C THR A 64 -10.60 6.78 12.71
N GLY A 65 -11.93 6.80 12.65
CA GLY A 65 -12.72 8.03 12.60
C GLY A 65 -12.71 8.77 11.25
N ARG A 66 -12.24 8.15 10.17
CA ARG A 66 -12.29 8.71 8.81
C ARG A 66 -12.87 7.71 7.81
N SER A 67 -13.37 8.21 6.69
CA SER A 67 -13.79 7.38 5.57
C SER A 67 -12.61 6.63 4.95
N PRO A 68 -12.81 5.41 4.42
CA PRO A 68 -11.80 4.67 3.68
C PRO A 68 -11.23 5.47 2.50
N MET A 69 -9.94 5.28 2.25
CA MET A 69 -9.22 5.91 1.14
C MET A 69 -8.54 4.83 0.31
N ASN A 70 -8.73 4.88 -1.00
CA ASN A 70 -8.19 3.89 -1.92
C ASN A 70 -7.10 4.51 -2.80
N THR A 71 -6.07 3.74 -3.13
CA THR A 71 -4.98 4.17 -4.01
C THR A 71 -4.43 2.95 -4.75
N TYR A 72 -4.02 3.16 -6.01
CA TYR A 72 -3.25 2.18 -6.76
C TYR A 72 -1.79 2.63 -6.79
N LEU A 73 -0.87 1.72 -6.48
CA LEU A 73 0.57 1.96 -6.55
C LEU A 73 1.22 0.97 -7.52
N ILE A 74 2.18 1.46 -8.28
CA ILE A 74 3.12 0.64 -9.03
C ILE A 74 4.41 0.57 -8.22
N ALA A 75 4.60 -0.52 -7.48
CA ALA A 75 5.83 -0.78 -6.76
C ALA A 75 6.89 -1.34 -7.71
N ARG A 76 8.15 -0.91 -7.57
CA ARG A 76 9.27 -1.34 -8.43
C ARG A 76 10.51 -1.65 -7.60
N ARG A 77 11.33 -2.59 -8.08
CA ARG A 77 12.66 -2.84 -7.53
C ARG A 77 13.73 -1.86 -8.02
N LYS A 78 13.51 -1.23 -9.19
CA LYS A 78 14.40 -0.22 -9.78
C LYS A 78 13.63 1.09 -9.98
N ALA A 79 14.31 2.21 -9.79
CA ALA A 79 13.74 3.54 -10.04
C ALA A 79 13.29 3.69 -11.49
N GLY A 80 12.19 4.43 -11.72
CA GLY A 80 11.64 4.70 -13.04
C GLY A 80 10.19 5.16 -12.99
N ASP A 81 9.82 6.03 -13.92
CA ASP A 81 8.56 6.77 -13.91
C ASP A 81 7.52 6.27 -14.92
N ASN A 82 7.93 5.42 -15.87
CA ASN A 82 7.08 4.91 -16.95
C ASN A 82 6.28 3.70 -16.50
N ILE A 83 4.96 3.61 -16.74
CA ILE A 83 4.20 2.37 -16.46
C ILE A 83 4.88 1.18 -17.20
N PRO A 84 5.18 0.05 -16.52
CA PRO A 84 5.75 -1.11 -17.19
C PRO A 84 4.80 -1.63 -18.28
N PRO A 85 5.27 -2.01 -19.48
CA PRO A 85 4.41 -2.45 -20.59
C PRO A 85 3.44 -3.57 -20.19
N GLN A 86 3.86 -4.46 -19.29
CA GLN A 86 3.05 -5.58 -18.83
C GLN A 86 1.89 -5.18 -17.90
N LEU A 87 1.88 -3.94 -17.42
CA LEU A 87 0.80 -3.37 -16.61
C LEU A 87 -0.11 -2.44 -17.41
N GLU A 88 0.19 -2.12 -18.68
CA GLU A 88 -0.58 -1.14 -19.47
C GLU A 88 -2.08 -1.49 -19.53
N SER A 89 -2.43 -2.75 -19.79
CA SER A 89 -3.83 -3.20 -19.84
C SER A 89 -4.55 -3.08 -18.49
N PHE A 90 -3.82 -3.17 -17.37
CA PHE A 90 -4.39 -3.05 -16.02
C PHE A 90 -4.48 -1.60 -15.53
N THR A 91 -3.78 -0.69 -16.20
CA THR A 91 -3.59 0.70 -15.78
C THR A 91 -4.19 1.69 -16.77
N GLN A 92 -4.76 1.20 -17.87
CA GLN A 92 -5.42 1.99 -18.89
C GLN A 92 -6.54 2.84 -18.29
N GLY A 93 -6.48 4.15 -18.52
CA GLY A 93 -7.47 5.11 -18.01
C GLY A 93 -7.33 5.46 -16.53
N MET A 94 -6.31 4.94 -15.83
CA MET A 94 -6.02 5.34 -14.45
C MET A 94 -5.05 6.53 -14.44
N GLU A 95 -5.30 7.49 -13.56
CA GLU A 95 -4.38 8.59 -13.30
C GLU A 95 -3.45 8.26 -12.13
N PHE A 96 -2.17 8.04 -12.43
CA PHE A 96 -1.15 7.84 -11.40
C PHE A 96 -0.48 9.16 -11.05
N LYS A 97 -0.43 9.48 -9.76
CA LYS A 97 0.38 10.58 -9.24
C LYS A 97 1.74 10.03 -8.80
N LYS A 98 2.81 10.77 -9.11
CA LYS A 98 4.13 10.47 -8.52
C LYS A 98 4.05 10.77 -7.01
N CYS A 99 4.46 9.81 -6.20
CA CYS A 99 4.75 10.05 -4.79
C CYS A 99 6.09 10.76 -4.63
#